data_AF-J5HY62-F1
#
_entry.id   AF-J5HY62-F1
#
_cell.length_a   1.000
_cell.length_b   1.000
_cell.length_c   1.000
_cell.angle_alpha   90.00
_cell.angle_beta   90.00
_cell.angle_gamma   90.00
#
_symmetry.space_group_name_H-M   'P 1'
#
loop_
_entity.id
_entity.type
_entity.pdbx_description
1 polymer ?
#
loop_
_entity_poly.entity_id
_entity_poly.type
_entity_poly.pdbx_seq_one_letter_code
_entity_poly.pdbx_strand_id
1 'polypeptide(L)' 'MDTLIADHARAAGLILITNNVREFERVPGLRIENWAQDDVS' A
#
# COMPACT_ATOMS: atom_id res chain seq x y z
N MET A 1 0.14 7.17 12.24
CA MET A 1 1.21 7.81 11.44
C MET A 1 1.17 7.30 10.00
N ASP A 2 0.71 6.07 9.82
CA ASP A 2 0.59 5.31 8.56
C ASP A 2 -0.40 5.92 7.56
N THR A 3 -1.45 6.59 8.04
CA THR A 3 -2.46 7.24 7.20
C THR A 3 -1.87 8.35 6.31
N LEU A 4 -0.80 9.03 6.75
CA LEU A 4 -0.17 10.10 5.96
C LEU A 4 0.60 9.56 4.76
N ILE A 5 1.24 8.40 4.91
CA ILE A 5 1.96 7.73 3.82
C ILE A 5 0.94 7.21 2.79
N ALA A 6 -0.18 6.67 3.27
CA ALA A 6 -1.30 6.24 2.43
C ALA A 6 -1.94 7.40 1.65
N ASP A 7 -2.22 8.52 2.30
CA ASP A 7 -2.80 9.70 1.65
C ASP A 7 -1.83 10.32 0.65
N HIS A 8 -0.53 10.35 0.95
CA HIS A 8 0.48 10.83 0.01
C HIS A 8 0.58 9.92 -1.22
N ALA A 9 0.64 8.60 -1.03
CA ALA A 9 0.67 7.63 -2.13
C ALA A 9 -0.61 7.71 -2.98
N ARG A 10 -1.78 7.83 -2.35
CA ARG A 10 -3.06 8.04 -3.05
C ARG A 10 -3.07 9.34 -3.85
N ALA A 11 -2.65 10.46 -3.26
CA ALA A 11 -2.64 11.76 -3.92
C ALA A 11 -1.66 11.83 -5.10
N ALA A 12 -0.53 11.12 -5.00
CA ALA A 12 0.46 11.00 -6.06
C ALA A 12 0.13 9.89 -7.09
N GLY A 13 -0.91 9.10 -6.87
CA GLY A 13 -1.28 7.96 -7.73
C GLY A 13 -0.25 6.82 -7.72
N LEU A 14 0.55 6.73 -6.66
CA LEU A 14 1.63 5.77 -6.49
C LEU A 14 1.13 4.45 -5.89
N ILE A 15 1.91 3.38 -6.11
CA ILE A 15 1.68 2.08 -5.49
C ILE A 15 2.42 2.05 -4.14
N LEU A 16 1.71 1.80 -3.06
CA LEU A 16 2.29 1.63 -1.73
C LEU A 16 2.81 0.20 -1.57
N ILE A 17 4.13 0.04 -1.50
CA ILE A 17 4.75 -1.25 -1.17
C ILE A 17 4.74 -1.44 0.34
N THR A 18 4.04 -2.46 0.85
CA THR A 18 4.01 -2.75 2.29
C THR A 18 3.77 -4.23 2.56
N ASN A 19 4.41 -4.75 3.61
CA ASN A 19 4.17 -6.10 4.13
C ASN A 19 2.91 -6.15 5.04
N ASN A 20 2.33 -5.00 5.40
CA ASN A 20 1.18 -4.93 6.30
C ASN A 20 -0.09 -4.46 5.59
N VAL A 21 -0.45 -5.15 4.50
CA VAL A 21 -1.55 -4.78 3.58
C VAL A 21 -2.88 -4.53 4.31
N ARG A 22 -3.19 -5.34 5.33
CA ARG A 22 -4.45 -5.27 6.10
C ARG A 22 -4.71 -3.90 6.74
N GLU A 23 -3.66 -3.15 7.08
CA GLU A 23 -3.79 -1.84 7.70
C GLU A 23 -4.17 -0.74 6.69
N PHE A 24 -3.90 -0.99 5.42
CA PHE A 24 -4.05 -0.05 4.30
C PHE A 24 -5.22 -0.42 3.37
N GLU A 25 -5.75 -1.64 3.43
CA GLU A 25 -6.98 -2.05 2.71
C GLU A 25 -8.20 -1.18 3.05
N ARG A 26 -8.22 -0.56 4.23
CA ARG A 26 -9.28 0.38 4.64
C ARG A 26 -9.25 1.72 3.90
N VAL A 27 -8.23 1.99 3.08
CA VAL A 27 -8.09 3.23 2.31
C VAL A 27 -8.60 3.00 0.88
N PRO A 28 -9.86 3.39 0.56
CA PRO A 28 -10.40 3.19 -0.78
C PRO A 28 -9.58 3.95 -1.82
N GLY A 29 -9.26 3.27 -2.93
CA GLY A 29 -8.51 3.85 -4.06
C GLY A 29 -6.99 3.86 -3.92
N LEU A 30 -6.44 3.33 -2.82
CA LEU A 30 -5.00 3.15 -2.65
C LEU A 30 -4.55 1.86 -3.37
N ARG A 31 -3.54 1.97 -4.24
CA ARG A 31 -2.90 0.79 -4.86
C ARG A 31 -1.82 0.28 -3.90
N ILE A 32 -1.87 -1.00 -3.55
CA ILE A 32 -0.97 -1.62 -2.57
C ILE A 32 -0.37 -2.87 -3.18
N GLU A 33 0.93 -3.08 -3.00
CA GLU A 33 1.63 -4.32 -3.36
C GLU A 33 2.41 -4.86 -2.16
N ASN A 34 2.48 -6.19 -2.06
CA ASN A 34 3.24 -6.89 -1.05
C ASN A 34 4.38 -7.68 -1.68
N TRP A 35 5.59 -7.11 -1.68
CA TRP A 35 6.80 -7.77 -2.18
C TRP A 35 7.41 -8.76 -1.18
N ALA A 36 6.94 -8.79 0.08
CA ALA A 36 7.38 -9.82 1.02
C ALA A 36 6.74 -11.18 0.73
N GLN A 37 5.67 -11.19 -0.07
CA GLN A 37 5.12 -12.37 -0.73
C GLN A 37 5.46 -12.33 -2.23
N ASP A 38 6.71 -12.07 -2.58
CA ASP A 38 7.15 -12.38 -3.94
C ASP A 38 7.24 -13.91 -4.07
N ASP A 39 6.20 -14.48 -4.68
CA ASP A 39 6.17 -15.81 -5.27
C ASP A 39 7.18 -15.81 -6.42
N VAL A 40 8.39 -16.27 -6.14
CA VAL A 40 9.38 -16.58 -7.16
C VAL A 40 8.93 -17.89 -7.82
N SER A 41 8.05 -17.77 -8.82
CA SER A 41 7.72 -18.83 -9.79
C SER A 41 8.79 -18.95 -10.88
#